data_AF-A0A960U831-F1
#
_entry.id   AF-A0A960U831-F1
#
_cell.length_a   1.000
_cell.length_b   1.000
_cell.length_c   1.000
_cell.angle_alpha   90.00
_cell.angle_beta   90.00
_cell.angle_gamma   90.00
#
_symmetry.space_group_name_H-M   'P 1'
#
loop_
_entity.id
_entity.type
_entity.pdbx_description
1 polymer ?
#
loop_
_entity_poly.entity_id
_entity_poly.type
_entity_poly.pdbx_seq_one_letter_code
_entity_poly.pdbx_strand_id
1 'polypeptide(L)'
;MIKQVLSTAGSFLPPGLPAGKTLSLDSFDTSGDPLTISNLQAGIFQYTFPADVRVDLRQDKVYSSTRIAGRKGTVKEVSGFDDWQATIRFMMVSPIYNASLINKAGEAVGFDNGLVDSMLDKLKELKKIWLKEAIMKVTNSRLNELDINYLFLKSLDLPDGESYWIQPVTIQAVSDDGL
;
A
#
# COMPACT_ATOMS: atom_id res chain seq x y z
N MET A 1 -41.75 22.31 -8.67
CA MET A 1 -41.00 23.07 -7.63
C MET A 1 -40.47 22.06 -6.63
N ILE A 2 -39.25 21.54 -6.83
CA ILE A 2 -38.68 20.46 -6.01
C ILE A 2 -37.53 21.06 -5.20
N LYS A 3 -37.67 21.07 -3.88
CA LYS A 3 -36.63 21.49 -2.93
C LYS A 3 -35.54 20.41 -2.90
N GLN A 4 -34.33 20.79 -3.29
CA GLN A 4 -33.12 20.01 -3.10
C GLN A 4 -32.69 20.17 -1.64
N VAL A 5 -32.77 19.10 -0.85
CA VAL A 5 -32.25 19.06 0.53
C VAL A 5 -30.78 18.65 0.42
N LEU A 6 -29.88 19.53 0.84
CA LEU A 6 -28.46 19.22 1.06
C LEU A 6 -28.36 18.04 2.04
N SER A 7 -27.79 16.93 1.58
CA SER A 7 -27.36 15.84 2.45
C SER A 7 -25.98 16.18 3.01
N THR A 8 -25.96 16.57 4.27
CA THR A 8 -24.75 16.71 5.08
C THR A 8 -24.17 15.31 5.30
N ALA A 9 -23.10 14.96 4.59
CA ALA A 9 -22.30 13.78 4.85
C ALA A 9 -21.51 13.96 6.16
N GLY A 10 -22.22 13.86 7.29
CA GLY A 10 -21.59 13.57 8.58
C GLY A 10 -21.20 12.09 8.55
N SER A 11 -19.90 11.81 8.63
CA SER A 11 -19.37 10.47 8.82
C SER A 11 -19.95 9.85 10.10
N PHE A 12 -21.00 9.05 9.96
CA PHE A 12 -21.53 8.21 11.03
C PHE A 12 -20.54 7.06 11.25
N LEU A 13 -19.72 7.16 12.29
CA LEU A 13 -19.08 5.98 12.85
C LEU A 13 -20.19 5.10 13.45
N PRO A 14 -20.36 3.83 13.04
CA PRO A 14 -21.31 2.94 13.68
C PRO A 14 -20.91 2.74 15.16
N PRO A 15 -21.87 2.82 16.09
CA PRO A 15 -21.59 2.66 17.52
C PRO A 15 -21.15 1.22 17.78
N GLY A 16 -19.92 1.04 18.30
CA GLY A 16 -19.41 -0.27 18.73
C GLY A 16 -18.01 -0.64 18.25
N LEU A 17 -17.33 0.19 17.46
CA LEU A 17 -15.91 -0.05 17.14
C LEU A 17 -15.05 0.21 18.39
N PRO A 18 -14.25 -0.77 18.86
CA PRO A 18 -13.31 -0.55 19.96
C PRO A 18 -12.31 0.55 19.56
N ALA A 19 -12.02 1.45 20.50
CA ALA A 19 -10.97 2.45 20.34
C ALA A 19 -9.66 1.73 19.99
N GLY A 20 -9.17 1.92 18.76
CA GLY A 20 -8.00 1.23 18.23
C GLY A 20 -8.24 0.46 16.94
N LYS A 21 -9.49 0.29 16.46
CA LYS A 21 -9.72 -0.13 15.07
C LYS A 21 -9.58 1.08 14.15
N THR A 22 -8.39 1.22 13.60
CA THR A 22 -8.06 2.15 12.53
C THR A 22 -8.97 1.90 11.33
N LEU A 23 -9.79 2.88 10.97
CA LEU A 23 -10.53 2.86 9.72
C LEU A 23 -9.57 3.32 8.62
N SER A 24 -9.24 2.44 7.69
CA SER A 24 -8.65 2.85 6.40
C SER A 24 -9.64 3.80 5.73
N LEU A 25 -9.17 4.98 5.37
CA LEU A 25 -9.97 5.99 4.70
C LEU A 25 -10.29 5.55 3.26
N ASP A 26 -9.38 4.78 2.67
CA ASP A 26 -9.56 4.13 1.38
C ASP A 26 -8.90 2.75 1.39
N SER A 27 -9.49 1.77 0.72
CA SER A 27 -8.88 0.45 0.53
C SER A 27 -9.31 -0.15 -0.80
N PHE A 28 -8.34 -0.57 -1.60
CA PHE A 28 -8.60 -1.15 -2.92
C PHE A 28 -7.73 -2.38 -3.16
N ASP A 29 -8.15 -3.20 -4.11
CA ASP A 29 -7.36 -4.28 -4.67
C ASP A 29 -6.67 -3.81 -5.95
N THR A 30 -5.49 -4.37 -6.23
CA THR A 30 -4.76 -4.09 -7.47
C THR A 30 -5.22 -5.00 -8.62
N SER A 31 -6.45 -5.53 -8.53
CA SER A 31 -7.02 -6.43 -9.52
C SER A 31 -7.42 -5.64 -10.77
N GLY A 32 -6.63 -5.78 -11.83
CA GLY A 32 -6.81 -5.04 -13.09
C GLY A 32 -5.99 -3.75 -13.21
N ASP A 33 -5.34 -3.29 -12.15
CA ASP A 33 -4.37 -2.17 -12.18
C ASP A 33 -3.16 -2.49 -11.28
N PRO A 34 -2.04 -2.96 -11.86
CA PRO A 34 -0.92 -3.48 -11.10
C PRO A 34 -0.20 -2.36 -10.33
N LEU A 35 -0.01 -2.57 -9.03
CA LEU A 35 0.86 -1.71 -8.24
C LEU A 35 2.31 -1.95 -8.64
N THR A 36 3.02 -0.88 -8.96
CA THR A 36 4.44 -0.92 -9.32
C THR A 36 5.23 0.00 -8.40
N ILE A 37 6.37 -0.46 -7.90
CA ILE A 37 7.36 0.36 -7.21
C ILE A 37 8.65 0.36 -8.02
N SER A 38 9.23 1.54 -8.22
CA SER A 38 10.51 1.71 -8.90
C SER A 38 11.43 2.63 -8.11
N ASN A 39 12.73 2.40 -8.27
CA ASN A 39 13.76 3.25 -7.71
C ASN A 39 13.80 4.62 -8.43
N LEU A 40 14.33 5.67 -7.78
CA LEU A 40 14.33 7.03 -8.35
C LEU A 40 15.29 7.21 -9.52
N GLN A 41 16.39 6.44 -9.54
CA GLN A 41 17.28 6.38 -10.70
C GLN A 41 16.64 5.57 -11.82
N ALA A 42 15.87 6.27 -12.66
CA ALA A 42 15.34 5.88 -13.97
C ALA A 42 15.45 4.36 -14.31
N GLY A 43 14.66 3.54 -13.63
CA GLY A 43 14.28 2.20 -14.10
C GLY A 43 15.31 1.09 -13.95
N ILE A 44 16.34 1.23 -13.11
CA ILE A 44 17.26 0.10 -12.84
C ILE A 44 16.53 -1.01 -12.09
N PHE A 45 15.64 -0.65 -11.17
CA PHE A 45 14.83 -1.59 -10.44
C PHE A 45 13.35 -1.22 -10.50
N GLN A 46 12.56 -2.19 -10.93
CA GLN A 46 11.11 -2.11 -10.96
C GLN A 46 10.54 -3.41 -10.40
N TYR A 47 9.72 -3.29 -9.36
CA TYR A 47 8.98 -4.40 -8.79
C TYR A 47 7.49 -4.18 -9.03
N THR A 48 6.89 -5.12 -9.78
CA THR A 48 5.45 -5.17 -9.98
C THR A 48 4.87 -6.18 -9.00
N PHE A 49 3.91 -5.73 -8.19
CA PHE A 49 3.21 -6.59 -7.25
C PHE A 49 2.30 -7.58 -7.98
N PRO A 50 2.02 -8.76 -7.39
CA PRO A 50 1.13 -9.73 -7.99
C PRO A 50 -0.31 -9.19 -8.08
N ALA A 51 -1.18 -9.91 -8.79
CA ALA A 51 -2.61 -9.70 -8.64
C ALA A 51 -3.06 -9.98 -7.19
N ASP A 52 -4.16 -9.37 -6.77
CA ASP A 52 -4.74 -9.50 -5.42
C ASP A 52 -3.94 -8.88 -4.26
N VAL A 53 -3.16 -7.83 -4.54
CA VAL A 53 -2.61 -6.99 -3.48
C VAL A 53 -3.68 -6.05 -2.97
N ARG A 54 -3.85 -6.03 -1.65
CA ARG A 54 -4.69 -5.06 -0.96
C ARG A 54 -3.85 -3.89 -0.51
N VAL A 55 -4.25 -2.69 -0.88
CA VAL A 55 -3.66 -1.45 -0.39
C VAL A 55 -4.68 -0.77 0.50
N ASP A 56 -4.29 -0.48 1.73
CA ASP A 56 -5.08 0.29 2.68
C ASP A 56 -4.40 1.65 2.92
N LEU A 57 -5.15 2.72 2.69
CA LEU A 57 -4.69 4.09 2.84
C LEU A 57 -5.41 4.79 3.99
N ARG A 58 -4.67 5.62 4.70
CA ARG A 58 -5.19 6.42 5.80
C ARG A 58 -4.51 7.78 5.80
N GLN A 59 -5.29 8.83 5.99
CA GLN A 59 -4.78 10.16 6.26
C GLN A 59 -5.39 10.69 7.56
N ASP A 60 -4.53 11.07 8.49
CA ASP A 60 -4.98 11.59 9.78
C ASP A 60 -5.22 13.10 9.70
N LYS A 61 -6.29 13.56 10.33
CA LYS A 61 -6.55 15.00 10.47
C LYS A 61 -5.73 15.55 11.62
N VAL A 62 -4.94 16.59 11.35
CA VAL A 62 -4.23 17.34 12.37
C VAL A 62 -5.20 18.35 12.98
N TYR A 63 -5.49 18.23 14.27
CA TYR A 63 -6.34 19.19 14.97
C TYR A 63 -5.78 19.57 16.34
N SER A 64 -5.98 20.82 16.72
CA SER A 64 -5.76 21.31 18.07
C SER A 64 -7.09 21.33 18.83
N SER A 65 -7.04 21.22 20.16
CA SER A 65 -8.24 21.25 21.00
C SER A 65 -8.03 22.24 22.14
N THR A 66 -8.82 23.32 22.13
CA THR A 66 -8.76 24.38 23.14
C THR A 66 -9.98 24.31 24.03
N ARG A 67 -9.78 24.28 25.35
CA ARG A 67 -10.88 24.26 26.33
C ARG A 67 -11.53 25.64 26.42
N ILE A 68 -12.86 25.67 26.43
CA ILE A 68 -13.59 26.92 26.62
C ILE A 68 -13.58 27.28 28.11
N ALA A 69 -13.01 28.42 28.47
CA ALA A 69 -13.05 28.91 29.83
C ALA A 69 -14.51 29.13 30.29
N GLY A 70 -14.86 28.59 31.46
CA GLY A 70 -16.19 28.76 32.05
C GLY A 70 -17.32 27.94 31.41
N ARG A 71 -17.06 27.06 30.43
CA ARG A 71 -18.06 26.15 29.85
C ARG A 71 -17.56 24.71 29.81
N LYS A 72 -18.50 23.76 29.78
CA LYS A 72 -18.19 22.35 29.54
C LYS A 72 -18.10 22.14 28.03
N GLY A 73 -16.88 22.05 27.49
CA GLY A 73 -16.64 21.80 26.07
C GLY A 73 -15.24 22.21 25.63
N THR A 74 -14.86 21.75 24.44
CA THR A 74 -13.64 22.14 23.72
C THR A 74 -13.99 22.61 22.32
N VAL A 75 -13.26 23.61 21.84
CA VAL A 75 -13.20 23.96 20.43
C VAL A 75 -12.12 23.10 19.79
N LYS A 76 -12.44 22.44 18.68
CA LYS A 76 -11.48 21.70 17.87
C LYS A 76 -11.21 22.50 16.61
N GLU A 77 -9.95 22.78 16.34
CA GLU A 77 -9.51 23.48 15.13
C GLU A 77 -8.73 22.51 14.28
N VAL A 78 -9.14 22.31 13.03
CA VAL A 78 -8.42 21.47 12.08
C VAL A 78 -7.36 22.33 11.40
N SER A 79 -6.10 21.96 11.56
CA SER A 79 -4.95 22.69 11.01
C SER A 79 -4.51 22.15 9.66
N GLY A 80 -4.91 20.93 9.31
CA GLY A 80 -4.57 20.31 8.04
C GLY A 80 -4.75 18.79 8.08
N PHE A 81 -4.12 18.14 7.11
CA PHE A 81 -4.00 16.69 7.01
C PHE A 81 -2.54 16.31 7.14
N ASP A 82 -2.29 15.17 7.77
CA ASP A 82 -0.98 14.53 7.85
C ASP A 82 -0.68 13.78 6.54
N ASP A 83 0.50 13.17 6.43
CA ASP A 83 0.87 12.36 5.29
C ASP A 83 -0.03 11.10 5.17
N TRP A 84 -0.21 10.59 3.96
CA TRP A 84 -0.90 9.32 3.75
C TRP A 84 -0.07 8.16 4.30
N GLN A 85 -0.66 7.37 5.18
CA GLN A 85 -0.13 6.09 5.63
C GLN A 85 -0.68 5.00 4.71
N ALA A 86 0.21 4.27 4.05
CA ALA A 86 -0.12 3.16 3.17
C ALA A 86 0.28 1.83 3.82
N THR A 87 -0.63 0.85 3.81
CA THR A 87 -0.39 -0.52 4.23
C THR A 87 -0.68 -1.45 3.07
N ILE A 88 0.35 -2.06 2.51
CA ILE A 88 0.26 -2.97 1.37
C ILE A 88 0.31 -4.40 1.91
N ARG A 89 -0.70 -5.21 1.59
CA ARG A 89 -0.87 -6.57 2.09
C ARG A 89 -1.15 -7.53 0.95
N PHE A 90 -0.40 -8.61 0.89
CA PHE A 90 -0.63 -9.66 -0.08
C PHE A 90 -0.13 -10.99 0.46
N MET A 91 -0.59 -12.07 -0.16
CA MET A 91 -0.12 -13.42 0.14
C MET A 91 0.95 -13.78 -0.87
N MET A 92 2.17 -14.00 -0.39
CA MET A 92 3.18 -14.69 -1.17
C MET A 92 2.80 -16.17 -1.18
N VAL A 93 2.14 -16.60 -2.23
CA VAL A 93 2.02 -18.03 -2.54
C VAL A 93 3.31 -18.40 -3.23
N SER A 94 4.14 -19.29 -2.69
CA SER A 94 5.37 -19.70 -3.38
C SER A 94 5.00 -20.34 -4.71
N PRO A 95 5.45 -19.77 -5.85
CA PRO A 95 5.59 -20.54 -7.04
C PRO A 95 7.10 -20.74 -7.23
N ILE A 96 7.48 -21.85 -7.81
CA ILE A 96 8.54 -21.74 -8.81
C ILE A 96 7.99 -20.68 -9.79
N TYR A 97 8.43 -19.41 -9.68
CA TYR A 97 7.89 -18.30 -10.47
C TYR A 97 8.25 -18.58 -11.92
N ASN A 98 7.34 -19.19 -12.67
CA ASN A 98 7.53 -19.40 -14.09
C ASN A 98 6.35 -18.79 -14.84
N ALA A 99 6.57 -17.58 -15.36
CA ALA A 99 5.69 -16.98 -16.34
C ALA A 99 5.82 -17.64 -17.73
N SER A 100 6.42 -18.82 -17.87
CA SER A 100 6.52 -19.59 -19.11
C SER A 100 6.77 -21.08 -18.87
N LEU A 101 5.73 -21.89 -18.66
CA LEU A 101 5.87 -23.36 -18.80
C LEU A 101 4.89 -24.02 -19.74
N ILE A 102 4.27 -23.30 -20.67
CA ILE A 102 3.71 -23.94 -21.87
C ILE A 102 3.81 -22.93 -23.01
N ASN A 103 4.54 -23.25 -24.09
CA ASN A 103 4.40 -22.48 -25.32
C ASN A 103 2.96 -22.65 -25.86
N LYS A 104 2.47 -21.79 -26.76
CA LYS A 104 1.10 -21.93 -27.33
C LYS A 104 0.85 -23.26 -28.09
N ALA A 105 1.85 -24.14 -28.19
CA ALA A 105 1.78 -25.46 -28.81
C ALA A 105 1.69 -26.62 -27.81
N GLY A 106 1.68 -26.37 -26.48
CA GLY A 106 1.51 -27.43 -25.48
C GLY A 106 2.80 -28.13 -25.03
N GLU A 107 3.97 -27.61 -25.39
CA GLU A 107 5.25 -28.26 -25.10
C GLU A 107 5.93 -27.70 -23.86
N ALA A 108 6.47 -28.59 -23.03
CA ALA A 108 7.31 -28.26 -21.88
C ALA A 108 8.72 -27.89 -22.38
N VAL A 109 9.05 -26.60 -22.35
CA VAL A 109 10.42 -26.12 -22.57
C VAL A 109 11.23 -26.35 -21.30
N GLY A 110 12.31 -27.14 -21.42
CA GLY A 110 13.14 -27.58 -20.30
C GLY A 110 13.84 -26.46 -19.54
N PHE A 111 14.27 -26.83 -18.33
CA PHE A 111 15.01 -25.99 -17.39
C PHE A 111 16.40 -25.66 -17.95
N ASP A 112 16.61 -24.40 -18.33
CA ASP A 112 17.97 -23.89 -18.50
C ASP A 112 18.51 -23.42 -17.15
N ASN A 113 19.77 -23.76 -16.87
CA ASN A 113 20.45 -23.47 -15.61
C ASN A 113 20.71 -21.97 -15.46
N GLY A 114 19.80 -21.21 -14.84
CA GLY A 114 20.03 -19.80 -14.55
C GLY A 114 18.88 -19.06 -13.85
N LEU A 115 18.86 -19.15 -12.51
CA LEU A 115 18.14 -18.26 -11.58
C LEU A 115 16.63 -18.11 -11.82
N VAL A 116 15.85 -19.03 -11.27
CA VAL A 116 14.45 -18.73 -10.94
C VAL A 116 14.47 -17.70 -9.82
N ASP A 117 14.40 -16.41 -10.14
CA ASP A 117 14.24 -15.36 -9.13
C ASP A 117 12.92 -15.61 -8.42
N SER A 118 12.99 -16.19 -7.22
CA SER A 118 11.80 -16.41 -6.42
C SER A 118 11.20 -15.05 -6.06
N MET A 119 9.88 -14.98 -5.89
CA MET A 119 9.22 -13.77 -5.42
C MET A 119 9.88 -13.24 -4.12
N LEU A 120 10.38 -14.16 -3.30
CA LEU A 120 11.17 -13.86 -2.11
C LEU A 120 12.50 -13.17 -2.44
N ASP A 121 13.20 -13.56 -3.49
CA ASP A 121 14.47 -12.92 -3.90
C ASP A 121 14.22 -11.51 -4.41
N LYS A 122 13.14 -11.28 -5.18
CA LYS A 122 12.74 -9.93 -5.59
C LYS A 122 12.33 -9.06 -4.41
N LEU A 123 11.65 -9.63 -3.41
CA LEU A 123 11.32 -8.91 -2.17
C LEU A 123 12.55 -8.61 -1.32
N LYS A 124 13.55 -9.51 -1.28
CA LYS A 124 14.86 -9.25 -0.65
C LYS A 124 15.61 -8.15 -1.39
N GLU A 125 15.53 -8.11 -2.71
CA GLU A 125 16.13 -7.05 -3.53
C GLU A 125 15.44 -5.71 -3.27
N LEU A 126 14.10 -5.67 -3.28
CA LEU A 126 13.31 -4.51 -2.88
C LEU A 126 13.74 -4.01 -1.49
N LYS A 127 13.92 -4.92 -0.53
CA LYS A 127 14.42 -4.58 0.82
C LYS A 127 15.81 -3.94 0.76
N LYS A 128 16.74 -4.49 -0.02
CA LYS A 128 18.09 -3.95 -0.17
C LYS A 128 18.10 -2.57 -0.81
N ILE A 129 17.24 -2.33 -1.78
CA ILE A 129 17.14 -1.05 -2.48
C ILE A 129 16.50 0.00 -1.59
N TRP A 130 15.44 -0.36 -0.88
CA TRP A 130 14.85 0.49 0.14
C TRP A 130 15.86 0.90 1.23
N LEU A 131 16.75 -0.01 1.66
CA LEU A 131 17.79 0.37 2.62
C LEU A 131 18.82 1.37 2.06
N LYS A 132 18.88 1.56 0.74
CA LYS A 132 19.78 2.50 0.05
C LYS A 132 19.06 3.78 -0.37
N GLU A 133 17.82 3.68 -0.80
CA GLU A 133 16.99 4.80 -1.26
C GLU A 133 15.96 5.17 -0.20
N ALA A 134 15.94 6.44 0.20
CA ALA A 134 14.98 6.91 1.21
C ALA A 134 13.53 6.83 0.71
N ILE A 135 13.30 7.15 -0.56
CA ILE A 135 11.98 7.27 -1.19
C ILE A 135 11.96 6.46 -2.48
N MET A 136 10.82 5.82 -2.75
CA MET A 136 10.59 5.07 -3.98
C MET A 136 9.39 5.62 -4.72
N LYS A 137 9.46 5.62 -6.06
CA LYS A 137 8.34 6.01 -6.91
C LYS A 137 7.32 4.87 -6.93
N VAL A 138 6.05 5.22 -6.80
CA VAL A 138 4.93 4.28 -6.90
C VAL A 138 4.09 4.60 -8.13
N THR A 139 3.46 3.59 -8.71
CA THR A 139 2.53 3.78 -9.83
C THR A 139 1.34 2.86 -9.66
N ASN A 140 0.17 3.48 -9.56
CA ASN A 140 -1.16 2.86 -9.58
C ASN A 140 -2.18 3.98 -9.80
N SER A 141 -3.23 3.75 -10.56
CA SER A 141 -4.20 4.79 -10.93
C SER A 141 -4.90 5.38 -9.71
N ARG A 142 -5.24 4.57 -8.70
CA ARG A 142 -5.86 5.04 -7.45
C ARG A 142 -4.91 5.87 -6.59
N LEU A 143 -3.64 5.48 -6.53
CA LEU A 143 -2.63 6.28 -5.82
C LEU A 143 -2.40 7.62 -6.51
N ASN A 144 -2.32 7.62 -7.84
CA ASN A 144 -2.17 8.84 -8.63
C ASN A 144 -3.39 9.78 -8.50
N GLU A 145 -4.61 9.24 -8.40
CA GLU A 145 -5.83 10.03 -8.13
C GLU A 145 -5.78 10.76 -6.77
N LEU A 146 -5.03 10.21 -5.81
CA LEU A 146 -4.80 10.79 -4.48
C LEU A 146 -3.51 11.60 -4.39
N ASP A 147 -2.85 11.84 -5.53
CA ASP A 147 -1.56 12.51 -5.66
C ASP A 147 -0.39 11.80 -4.92
N ILE A 148 -0.53 10.50 -4.68
CA ILE A 148 0.49 9.67 -4.02
C ILE A 148 1.43 9.10 -5.09
N ASN A 149 2.51 9.83 -5.37
CA ASN A 149 3.49 9.46 -6.41
C ASN A 149 4.77 8.83 -5.84
N TYR A 150 5.07 9.10 -4.57
CA TYR A 150 6.24 8.58 -3.88
C TYR A 150 5.86 7.99 -2.53
N LEU A 151 6.58 6.93 -2.14
CA LEU A 151 6.42 6.27 -0.86
C LEU A 151 7.77 6.15 -0.16
N PHE A 152 7.81 6.61 1.09
CA PHE A 152 8.84 6.27 2.06
C PHE A 152 8.43 4.96 2.78
N LEU A 153 9.16 3.86 2.57
CA LEU A 153 8.84 2.63 3.30
C LEU A 153 9.31 2.73 4.76
N LYS A 154 8.42 2.38 5.68
CA LYS A 154 8.67 2.33 7.13
C LYS A 154 9.08 0.93 7.59
N SER A 155 8.34 -0.08 7.14
CA SER A 155 8.61 -1.47 7.47
C SER A 155 8.27 -2.39 6.31
N LEU A 156 9.05 -3.47 6.20
CA LEU A 156 8.86 -4.55 5.25
C LEU A 156 9.02 -5.85 6.02
N ASP A 157 7.87 -6.44 6.38
CA ASP A 157 7.82 -7.69 7.12
C ASP A 157 7.80 -8.83 6.11
N LEU A 158 8.99 -9.40 5.90
CA LEU A 158 9.15 -10.62 5.12
C LEU A 158 8.91 -11.82 6.04
N PRO A 159 8.07 -12.77 5.62
CA PRO A 159 7.82 -13.97 6.37
C PRO A 159 9.09 -14.86 6.42
N ASP A 160 9.35 -15.43 7.59
CA ASP A 160 10.49 -16.35 7.88
C ASP A 160 9.98 -17.73 8.33
N GLY A 161 8.83 -18.14 7.81
CA GLY A 161 8.18 -19.39 8.19
C GLY A 161 8.86 -20.62 7.56
N GLU A 162 8.95 -21.73 8.32
CA GLU A 162 9.47 -23.01 7.84
C GLU A 162 8.68 -23.59 6.65
N SER A 163 7.40 -23.21 6.52
CA SER A 163 6.53 -23.58 5.42
C SER A 163 6.46 -22.46 4.38
N TYR A 164 7.08 -22.69 3.22
CA TYR A 164 7.21 -21.71 2.14
C TYR A 164 5.93 -21.50 1.31
N TRP A 165 4.85 -22.25 1.57
CA TRP A 165 3.74 -22.37 0.60
C TRP A 165 2.86 -21.12 0.48
N ILE A 166 2.45 -20.54 1.61
CA ILE A 166 1.59 -19.35 1.64
C ILE A 166 2.02 -18.52 2.83
N GLN A 167 2.55 -17.33 2.56
CA GLN A 167 3.07 -16.47 3.61
C GLN A 167 2.56 -15.03 3.43
N PRO A 168 2.01 -14.41 4.49
CA PRO A 168 1.57 -13.03 4.41
C PRO A 168 2.77 -12.09 4.36
N VAL A 169 2.72 -11.11 3.46
CA VAL A 169 3.68 -10.01 3.39
C VAL A 169 2.94 -8.73 3.70
N THR A 170 3.51 -7.92 4.59
CA THR A 170 2.99 -6.59 4.94
C THR A 170 4.08 -5.55 4.75
N ILE A 171 3.74 -4.48 4.03
CA ILE A 171 4.58 -3.32 3.82
C ILE A 171 3.86 -2.11 4.39
N GLN A 172 4.53 -1.35 5.25
CA GLN A 172 4.05 -0.06 5.73
C GLN A 172 4.86 1.05 5.10
N ALA A 173 4.18 2.06 4.58
CA ALA A 173 4.78 3.19 3.91
C ALA A 173 4.05 4.49 4.25
N VAL A 174 4.69 5.62 3.95
CA VAL A 174 4.12 6.96 4.04
C VAL A 174 4.29 7.67 2.70
N SER A 175 3.28 8.41 2.26
CA SER A 175 3.39 9.26 1.08
C SER A 175 4.44 10.33 1.31
N ASP A 176 5.20 10.60 0.27
CA ASP A 176 6.09 11.74 0.24
C ASP A 176 5.76 12.54 -1.03
N ASP A 177 5.94 13.85 -0.98
CA ASP A 177 5.67 14.72 -2.12
C ASP A 177 6.83 14.73 -3.13
N GLY A 178 7.90 13.99 -2.84
CA GLY A 178 9.12 14.01 -3.64
C GLY A 178 9.91 15.30 -3.42
N LEU A 179 11.20 15.27 -3.77
CA LEU A 179 12.09 16.44 -3.74
C LEU A 179 12.04 17.20 -5.07
#